data_AF-X1IA99-F1
#
_entry.id   AF-X1IA99-F1
#
_cell.length_a   1.000
_cell.length_b   1.000
_cell.length_c   1.000
_cell.angle_alpha   90.00
_cell.angle_beta   90.00
_cell.angle_gamma   90.00
#
_symmetry.space_group_name_H-M   'P 1'
#
loop_
_entity.id
_entity.type
_entity.pdbx_description
1 polymer ?
#
loop_
_entity_poly.entity_id
_entity_poly.type
_entity_poly.pdbx_seq_one_letter_code
_entity_poly.pdbx_strand_id
1 'polypeptide(L)'
;DILFKNPDRYICIPERPSYEGYNLMVEFAEKVEDELLREKLSIALDGKGAFRRFKNVIADYPDYREKWFRFRDERLNKKVIEWLNSIGIEPV
;
A
#
# COMPACT_ATOMS: atom_id res chain seq x y z
N ASP A 1 -15.73 -24.78 10.40
CA ASP A 1 -14.96 -24.00 9.42
C ASP A 1 -15.75 -23.93 8.10
N ILE A 2 -16.05 -22.73 7.62
CA ILE A 2 -16.94 -22.49 6.47
C ILE A 2 -16.23 -22.81 5.15
N LEU A 3 -14.92 -22.61 5.10
CA LEU A 3 -14.09 -22.89 3.92
C LEU A 3 -14.09 -24.39 3.61
N PHE A 4 -13.88 -25.24 4.62
CA PHE A 4 -13.93 -26.71 4.44
C PHE A 4 -15.33 -27.24 4.12
N LYS A 5 -16.40 -26.50 4.45
CA LYS A 5 -17.78 -26.92 4.16
C LYS A 5 -18.27 -26.50 2.78
N ASN A 6 -17.62 -25.53 2.13
CA ASN A 6 -18.01 -25.01 0.82
C ASN A 6 -16.77 -24.60 0.00
N PRO A 7 -15.87 -25.54 -0.34
CA PRO A 7 -14.59 -25.23 -0.97
C PRO A 7 -14.73 -24.54 -2.33
N ASP A 8 -15.84 -24.78 -3.04
CA ASP A 8 -16.07 -24.21 -4.38
C ASP A 8 -16.74 -22.82 -4.36
N ARG A 9 -17.21 -22.35 -3.19
CA ARG A 9 -17.94 -21.07 -3.07
C ARG A 9 -17.08 -19.91 -2.58
N TYR A 10 -15.94 -20.21 -1.95
CA TYR A 10 -15.13 -19.20 -1.28
C TYR A 10 -13.67 -19.35 -1.67
N ILE A 11 -13.01 -18.22 -1.89
CA ILE A 11 -11.57 -18.14 -2.09
C ILE A 11 -10.94 -17.30 -0.97
N CYS A 12 -9.77 -17.71 -0.50
CA CYS A 12 -9.01 -16.91 0.45
C CYS A 12 -8.42 -15.69 -0.25
N ILE A 13 -8.55 -14.53 0.37
CA ILE A 13 -7.84 -13.32 -0.08
C ILE A 13 -6.35 -13.55 0.19
N PRO A 14 -5.47 -13.35 -0.80
CA PRO A 14 -4.04 -13.51 -0.60
C PRO A 14 -3.54 -12.54 0.46
N GLU A 15 -2.70 -13.04 1.37
CA GLU A 15 -2.04 -12.19 2.34
C GLU A 15 -1.08 -11.24 1.64
N ARG A 16 -1.12 -9.97 2.05
CA ARG A 16 -0.17 -8.97 1.58
C ARG A 16 1.02 -8.93 2.53
N PRO A 17 2.23 -9.30 2.09
CA PRO A 17 3.39 -9.27 2.96
C PRO A 17 3.80 -7.82 3.26
N SER A 18 4.36 -7.59 4.45
CA SER A 18 4.70 -6.26 4.95
C SER A 18 5.70 -5.51 4.05
N TYR A 19 6.62 -6.22 3.39
CA TYR A 19 7.60 -5.62 2.48
C TYR A 19 6.93 -4.90 1.31
N GLU A 20 5.76 -5.35 0.84
CA GLU A 20 5.05 -4.64 -0.23
C GLU A 20 4.48 -3.30 0.24
N GLY A 21 4.07 -3.20 1.50
CA GLY A 21 3.66 -1.94 2.09
C GLY A 21 4.84 -0.98 2.21
N TYR A 22 5.99 -1.52 2.58
CA TYR A 22 7.23 -0.76 2.71
C TYR A 22 7.71 -0.22 1.34
N ASN A 23 7.75 -1.08 0.32
CA ASN A 23 8.15 -0.70 -1.03
C ASN A 23 7.28 0.41 -1.62
N LEU A 24 5.96 0.40 -1.33
CA LEU A 24 5.09 1.52 -1.73
C LEU A 24 5.49 2.85 -1.07
N MET A 25 5.86 2.81 0.22
CA MET A 25 6.27 4.02 0.93
C MET A 25 7.60 4.57 0.37
N VAL A 26 8.55 3.68 0.05
CA VAL A 26 9.82 4.04 -0.60
C VAL A 26 9.56 4.67 -1.96
N GLU A 27 8.79 4.00 -2.83
CA GLU A 27 8.48 4.51 -4.17
C GLU A 27 7.76 5.86 -4.13
N PHE A 28 6.87 6.06 -3.15
CA PHE A 28 6.22 7.35 -2.95
C PHE A 28 7.22 8.43 -2.53
N ALA A 29 8.07 8.14 -1.55
CA ALA A 29 9.07 9.08 -1.05
C ALA A 29 10.01 9.54 -2.18
N GLU A 30 10.47 8.62 -3.03
CA GLU A 30 11.32 8.94 -4.19
C GLU A 30 10.65 9.88 -5.21
N LYS A 31 9.31 9.85 -5.30
CA LYS A 31 8.52 10.68 -6.23
C LYS A 31 8.06 12.01 -5.64
N VAL A 32 8.38 12.29 -4.38
CA VAL A 32 8.09 13.59 -3.75
C VAL A 32 8.99 14.66 -4.36
N GLU A 33 8.36 15.72 -4.87
CA GLU A 33 9.05 16.86 -5.49
C GLU A 33 9.69 17.80 -4.46
N ASP A 34 9.08 17.94 -3.29
CA ASP A 34 9.64 18.70 -2.16
C ASP A 34 10.85 17.96 -1.57
N GLU A 35 12.05 18.50 -1.80
CA GLU A 35 13.31 17.92 -1.36
C GLU A 35 13.35 17.67 0.15
N LEU A 36 12.86 18.62 0.95
CA LEU A 36 12.89 18.55 2.40
C LEU A 36 11.94 17.46 2.91
N LEU A 37 10.76 17.34 2.32
CA LEU A 37 9.84 16.27 2.64
C LEU A 37 10.40 14.92 2.20
N ARG A 38 10.99 14.82 1.01
CA ARG A 38 11.61 13.59 0.51
C ARG A 38 12.71 13.09 1.45
N GLU A 39 13.59 13.98 1.91
CA GLU A 39 14.62 13.65 2.90
C GLU A 39 14.01 13.17 4.22
N LYS A 40 13.00 13.88 4.75
CA LYS A 40 12.30 13.47 5.97
C LYS A 40 11.66 12.09 5.86
N LEU A 41 11.06 11.78 4.71
CA LEU A 41 10.45 10.47 4.46
C LEU A 41 11.52 9.38 4.35
N SER A 42 12.63 9.65 3.69
CA SER A 42 13.77 8.73 3.59
C SER A 42 14.30 8.35 4.98
N ILE A 43 14.56 9.35 5.83
CA ILE A 43 14.97 9.14 7.24
C ILE A 43 13.90 8.38 8.01
N ALA A 44 12.61 8.73 7.81
CA ALA A 44 11.52 8.07 8.51
C ALA A 44 11.43 6.58 8.17
N LEU A 45 11.78 6.19 6.95
CA LEU A 45 11.73 4.81 6.46
C LEU A 45 12.88 3.93 6.96
N ASP A 46 13.93 4.50 7.53
CA ASP A 46 15.06 3.72 8.03
C ASP A 46 14.76 3.00 9.37
N GLY A 47 14.94 1.68 9.40
CA GLY A 47 14.87 0.87 10.62
C GLY A 47 13.48 0.65 11.24
N LYS A 48 13.49 0.15 12.49
CA LYS A 48 12.28 -0.30 13.20
C LYS A 48 11.27 0.84 13.39
N GLY A 49 10.03 0.63 12.97
CA GLY A 49 8.96 1.62 13.12
C GLY A 49 8.75 2.53 11.91
N ALA A 50 9.39 2.21 10.78
CA ALA A 50 9.30 2.93 9.51
C ALA A 50 7.87 3.35 9.13
N PHE A 51 6.93 2.40 9.16
CA PHE A 51 5.52 2.65 8.82
C PHE A 51 4.86 3.75 9.65
N ARG A 52 5.12 3.76 10.96
CA ARG A 52 4.54 4.75 11.87
C ARG A 52 5.17 6.11 11.62
N ARG A 53 6.50 6.18 11.52
CA ARG A 53 7.19 7.45 11.29
C ARG A 53 6.85 8.06 9.93
N PHE A 54 6.80 7.26 8.87
CA PHE A 54 6.36 7.71 7.55
C PHE A 54 4.98 8.36 7.63
N LYS A 55 4.00 7.68 8.26
CA LYS A 55 2.64 8.21 8.43
C LYS A 55 2.62 9.49 9.26
N ASN A 56 3.45 9.58 10.29
CA ASN A 56 3.57 10.79 11.11
C ASN A 56 4.10 11.97 10.28
N VAL A 57 5.18 11.75 9.51
CA VAL A 57 5.72 12.80 8.63
C VAL A 57 4.65 13.25 7.65
N ILE A 58 3.97 12.32 6.97
CA ILE A 58 2.91 12.66 6.00
C ILE A 58 1.72 13.39 6.66
N ALA A 59 1.41 13.11 7.92
CA ALA A 59 0.31 13.77 8.63
C ALA A 59 0.50 15.30 8.74
N ASP A 60 1.75 15.77 8.75
CA ASP A 60 2.10 17.19 8.84
C ASP A 60 2.04 17.91 7.46
N TYR A 61 1.78 17.19 6.36
CA TYR A 61 1.74 17.73 4.99
C TYR A 61 0.43 17.34 4.30
N PRO A 62 -0.67 18.09 4.49
CA PRO A 62 -2.00 17.73 3.98
C PRO A 62 -2.05 17.41 2.49
N ASP A 63 -1.40 18.22 1.65
CA ASP A 63 -1.38 18.01 0.19
C ASP A 63 -0.68 16.70 -0.20
N TYR A 64 0.45 16.40 0.46
CA TYR A 64 1.19 15.16 0.23
C TYR A 64 0.51 13.94 0.86
N ARG A 65 -0.29 14.14 1.92
CA ARG A 65 -1.13 13.10 2.50
C ARG A 65 -2.21 12.64 1.54
N GLU A 66 -2.87 13.58 0.86
CA GLU A 66 -3.83 13.22 -0.18
C GLU A 66 -3.15 12.50 -1.34
N LYS A 67 -2.00 13.02 -1.82
CA LYS A 67 -1.20 12.37 -2.87
C LYS A 67 -0.78 10.95 -2.47
N TRP A 68 -0.36 10.75 -1.23
CA TRP A 68 0.01 9.44 -0.70
C TRP A 68 -1.16 8.44 -0.74
N PHE A 69 -2.34 8.85 -0.27
CA PHE A 69 -3.50 7.96 -0.31
C PHE A 69 -3.90 7.61 -1.72
N ARG A 70 -3.97 8.59 -2.62
CA ARG A 70 -4.26 8.34 -4.04
C ARG A 70 -3.26 7.36 -4.66
N PHE A 71 -1.96 7.62 -4.47
CA PHE A 71 -0.87 6.77 -4.97
C PHE A 71 -0.93 5.33 -4.46
N ARG A 72 -1.22 5.16 -3.16
CA ARG A 72 -1.33 3.85 -2.51
C ARG A 72 -2.56 3.11 -3.01
N ASP A 73 -3.70 3.79 -3.09
CA ASP A 73 -4.98 3.20 -3.43
C ASP A 73 -5.02 2.82 -4.91
N GLU A 74 -4.45 3.63 -5.82
CA GLU A 74 -4.25 3.26 -7.24
C GLU A 74 -3.47 1.96 -7.41
N ARG A 75 -2.34 1.79 -6.70
CA ARG A 75 -1.53 0.57 -6.78
C ARG A 75 -2.21 -0.62 -6.12
N LEU A 76 -2.91 -0.40 -5.01
CA LEU A 76 -3.65 -1.47 -4.35
C LEU A 76 -4.81 -1.94 -5.22
N ASN A 77 -5.57 -1.02 -5.81
CA ASN A 77 -6.66 -1.33 -6.73
C ASN A 77 -6.16 -2.08 -7.95
N LYS A 78 -5.02 -1.66 -8.54
CA LYS A 78 -4.40 -2.41 -9.63
C LYS A 78 -4.09 -3.86 -9.25
N LYS A 79 -3.49 -4.09 -8.08
CA LYS A 79 -3.22 -5.45 -7.58
C LYS A 79 -4.49 -6.26 -7.32
N VAL A 80 -5.52 -5.64 -6.76
CA VAL A 80 -6.82 -6.28 -6.52
C VAL A 80 -7.46 -6.68 -7.85
N ILE A 81 -7.45 -5.80 -8.84
CA ILE A 81 -7.96 -6.06 -10.19
C ILE A 81 -7.18 -7.20 -10.86
N GLU A 82 -5.85 -7.15 -10.82
CA GLU A 82 -4.98 -8.21 -11.35
C GLU A 82 -5.27 -9.56 -10.69
N TRP A 83 -5.45 -9.56 -9.36
CA TRP A 83 -5.81 -10.77 -8.62
C TRP A 83 -7.20 -11.30 -9.01
N LEU A 84 -8.23 -10.45 -9.03
CA LEU A 84 -9.59 -10.83 -9.43
C LEU A 84 -9.61 -11.42 -10.85
N ASN A 85 -8.93 -10.77 -11.80
CA ASN A 85 -8.79 -11.27 -13.16
C ASN A 85 -8.06 -12.63 -13.20
N SER A 86 -7.03 -12.83 -12.37
CA SER A 86 -6.28 -14.10 -12.31
C SER A 86 -7.13 -15.30 -11.86
N ILE A 87 -8.24 -15.03 -11.18
CA ILE A 87 -9.21 -16.04 -10.72
C ILE A 87 -10.51 -16.01 -11.54
N GLY A 88 -10.54 -15.29 -12.66
CA GLY A 88 -11.68 -15.23 -13.57
C GLY A 88 -12.86 -14.40 -13.08
N ILE A 89 -12.65 -13.50 -12.11
CA ILE A 89 -13.67 -12.58 -11.61
C ILE A 89 -13.49 -11.21 -12.26
N GLU A 90 -14.52 -10.72 -12.93
CA GLU A 90 -14.55 -9.37 -13.49
C GLU A 90 -14.74 -8.33 -12.36
N PRO A 91 -13.81 -7.38 -12.18
CA PRO A 91 -13.97 -6.27 -11.24
C PRO A 91 -15.08 -5.32 -11.70
N VAL A 92 -15.88 -4.82 -10.75
CA VAL A 92 -16.98 -3.86 -10.99
C VAL A 92 -16.52 -2.41 -10.78
#